data_AF-A0A7V3C732-F1
#
_entry.id   AF-A0A7V3C732-F1
#
_cell.length_a   1.000
_cell.length_b   1.000
_cell.length_c   1.000
_cell.angle_alpha   90.00
_cell.angle_beta   90.00
_cell.angle_gamma   90.00
#
_symmetry.space_group_name_H-M   'P 1'
#
loop_
_entity.id
_entity.type
_entity.pdbx_description
1 polymer ?
#
loop_
_entity_poly.entity_id
_entity_poly.type
_entity_poly.pdbx_seq_one_letter_code
_entity_poly.pdbx_strand_id
1 'polypeptide(L)'
;MSEELKNAHGREKQPEADDPVELVVNWVEGGDPEEMATCLIEEYARLGMNEQEIFELFSQPGYRTHALYRQRGETWLRDLIQRVLGRTGRLRVSVQFSRPTGGCDA
;
A
#
# COMPACT_ATOMS: atom_id res chain seq x y z
N MET A 1 0.19 34.80 -2.09
CA MET A 1 0.03 34.09 -0.81
C MET A 1 1.43 33.70 -0.33
N SER A 2 1.76 33.97 0.93
CA SER A 2 3.14 34.04 1.45
C SER A 2 3.92 32.73 1.30
N GLU A 3 5.21 32.86 1.00
CA GLU A 3 6.22 31.80 0.83
C GLU A 3 6.30 30.78 2.01
N GLU A 4 5.72 31.10 3.17
CA GLU A 4 5.72 30.25 4.37
C GLU A 4 4.99 28.90 4.20
N LEU A 5 3.94 28.83 3.38
CA LEU A 5 3.19 27.58 3.16
C LEU A 5 3.95 26.56 2.31
N LYS A 6 5.00 26.97 1.59
CA LYS A 6 5.81 26.07 0.75
C LYS A 6 6.70 25.12 1.56
N ASN A 7 6.91 25.41 2.84
CA ASN A 7 7.78 24.64 3.74
C ASN A 7 7.01 23.74 4.72
N ALA A 8 5.68 23.68 4.61
CA ALA A 8 4.88 22.75 5.39
C ALA A 8 5.21 21.30 4.96
N HIS A 9 5.19 20.37 5.90
CA HIS A 9 5.39 18.94 5.61
C HIS A 9 4.41 18.53 4.50
N GLY A 10 4.82 17.71 3.52
CA GLY A 10 4.01 17.44 2.32
C GLY A 10 2.58 16.94 2.60
N ARG A 11 2.32 16.43 3.80
CA ARG A 11 0.99 16.06 4.32
C ARG A 11 0.03 17.25 4.54
N GLU A 12 0.55 18.43 4.85
CA GLU A 12 -0.21 19.65 5.12
C GLU A 12 -0.42 20.50 3.86
N LYS A 13 0.28 20.18 2.78
CA LYS A 13 0.13 20.86 1.50
C LYS A 13 -1.22 20.50 0.90
N GLN A 14 -2.06 21.51 0.68
CA GLN A 14 -3.32 21.33 -0.04
C GLN A 14 -3.02 21.11 -1.53
N PRO A 15 -3.76 20.22 -2.21
CA PRO A 15 -3.63 20.04 -3.65
C PRO A 15 -3.92 21.36 -4.36
N GLU A 16 -3.01 21.76 -5.25
CA GLU A 16 -3.17 22.92 -6.11
C GLU A 16 -4.17 22.55 -7.22
N ALA A 17 -5.12 23.43 -7.52
CA ALA A 17 -6.20 23.13 -8.47
C ALA A 17 -5.73 22.93 -9.92
N ASP A 18 -4.51 23.38 -10.22
CA ASP A 18 -3.83 23.30 -11.50
C ASP A 18 -2.61 22.36 -11.45
N ASP A 19 -2.50 21.50 -10.43
CA ASP A 19 -1.41 20.53 -10.32
C ASP A 19 -1.46 19.53 -11.50
N PRO A 20 -0.52 19.60 -12.46
CA PRO A 20 -0.53 18.73 -13.63
C PRO A 20 -0.22 17.26 -13.28
N VAL A 21 0.21 16.99 -12.04
CA VAL A 21 0.50 15.63 -11.54
C VAL A 21 -0.45 15.20 -10.42
N GLU A 22 -1.64 15.80 -10.33
CA GLU A 22 -2.68 15.35 -9.39
C GLU A 22 -2.99 13.85 -9.60
N LEU A 23 -2.88 13.07 -8.52
CA LEU A 23 -3.24 11.66 -8.54
C LEU A 23 -4.77 11.50 -8.57
N VAL A 24 -5.34 11.42 -9.77
CA VAL A 24 -6.76 11.14 -9.96
C VAL A 24 -6.99 9.63 -10.05
N VAL A 25 -7.68 9.07 -9.06
CA VAL A 25 -8.13 7.67 -9.08
C VAL A 25 -9.56 7.61 -9.63
N ASN A 26 -9.73 6.97 -10.79
CA ASN A 26 -11.03 6.72 -11.40
C ASN A 26 -11.42 5.24 -11.28
N TRP A 27 -12.69 4.98 -11.00
CA TRP A 27 -13.23 3.64 -11.11
C TRP A 27 -13.38 3.28 -12.59
N VAL A 28 -12.89 2.12 -12.97
CA VAL A 28 -13.14 1.56 -14.30
C VAL A 28 -14.56 1.00 -14.33
N GLU A 29 -15.34 1.37 -15.35
CA GLU A 29 -16.68 0.84 -15.54
C GLU A 29 -16.64 -0.70 -15.68
N GLY A 30 -17.48 -1.39 -14.90
CA GLY A 30 -17.46 -2.86 -14.83
C GLY A 30 -16.31 -3.45 -14.01
N GLY A 31 -15.46 -2.63 -13.38
CA GLY A 31 -14.43 -3.11 -12.47
C GLY A 31 -15.03 -3.75 -11.22
N ASP A 32 -14.40 -4.81 -10.73
CA ASP A 32 -14.79 -5.50 -9.49
C ASP A 32 -14.01 -4.92 -8.29
N PRO A 33 -14.69 -4.23 -7.35
CA PRO A 33 -14.05 -3.68 -6.15
C PRO A 33 -13.43 -4.75 -5.24
N GLU A 34 -13.96 -5.98 -5.23
CA GLU A 34 -13.40 -7.08 -4.42
C GLU A 34 -12.09 -7.59 -5.02
N GLU A 35 -12.00 -7.71 -6.35
CA GLU A 35 -10.74 -8.06 -7.03
C GLU A 35 -9.68 -6.96 -6.84
N MET A 36 -10.07 -5.69 -6.94
CA MET A 36 -9.15 -4.58 -6.65
C MET A 36 -8.65 -4.62 -5.19
N ALA A 37 -9.55 -4.85 -4.23
CA ALA A 37 -9.18 -5.01 -2.82
C ALA A 37 -8.23 -6.19 -2.62
N THR A 38 -8.51 -7.31 -3.30
CA THR A 38 -7.69 -8.51 -3.27
C THR A 38 -6.28 -8.23 -3.75
N CYS A 39 -6.11 -7.57 -4.90
CA CYS A 39 -4.80 -7.17 -5.42
C CYS A 39 -4.01 -6.30 -4.43
N LEU A 40 -4.66 -5.29 -3.83
CA LEU A 40 -4.01 -4.41 -2.84
C LEU A 40 -3.56 -5.17 -1.60
N ILE A 41 -4.41 -6.08 -1.08
CA ILE A 41 -4.04 -6.93 0.06
C ILE A 41 -2.84 -7.80 -0.28
N GLU A 42 -2.79 -8.40 -1.47
CA GLU A 42 -1.65 -9.20 -1.92
C GLU A 42 -0.36 -8.37 -2.02
N GLU A 43 -0.44 -7.14 -2.55
CA GLU A 43 0.70 -6.21 -2.61
C GLU A 43 1.24 -5.89 -1.22
N TYR A 44 0.37 -5.50 -0.28
CA TYR A 44 0.77 -5.22 1.09
C TYR A 44 1.35 -6.44 1.81
N ALA A 45 0.78 -7.63 1.56
CA ALA A 45 1.30 -8.88 2.09
C ALA A 45 2.72 -9.17 1.55
N ARG A 46 2.98 -8.93 0.26
CA ARG A 46 4.30 -9.09 -0.37
C ARG A 46 5.32 -8.06 0.14
N LEU A 47 4.87 -6.86 0.51
CA LEU A 47 5.67 -5.86 1.23
C LEU A 47 5.95 -6.22 2.70
N GLY A 48 5.37 -7.32 3.17
CA GLY A 48 5.62 -7.82 4.51
C GLY A 48 4.72 -7.19 5.57
N MET A 49 3.54 -6.67 5.21
CA MET A 49 2.52 -6.24 6.17
C MET A 49 1.73 -7.44 6.72
N ASN A 50 1.24 -7.32 7.95
CA ASN A 50 0.36 -8.29 8.61
C ASN A 50 -1.13 -7.89 8.50
N GLU A 51 -2.03 -8.76 8.96
CA GLU A 51 -3.48 -8.55 8.88
C GLU A 51 -3.93 -7.21 9.49
N GLN A 52 -3.42 -6.87 10.67
CA GLN A 52 -3.83 -5.66 11.38
C GLN A 52 -3.34 -4.40 10.67
N GLU A 53 -2.10 -4.39 10.18
CA GLU A 53 -1.54 -3.27 9.42
C GLU A 53 -2.32 -3.04 8.11
N ILE A 54 -2.72 -4.12 7.43
CA ILE A 54 -3.54 -4.04 6.21
C ILE A 54 -4.94 -3.53 6.55
N PHE A 55 -5.56 -4.04 7.61
CA PHE A 55 -6.87 -3.60 8.06
C PHE A 55 -6.90 -2.09 8.38
N GLU A 56 -5.86 -1.58 9.03
CA GLU A 56 -5.72 -0.16 9.36
C GLU A 56 -5.67 0.75 8.12
N LEU A 57 -5.08 0.29 7.02
CA LEU A 57 -5.12 1.06 5.76
C LEU A 57 -6.54 1.16 5.20
N PHE A 58 -7.31 0.07 5.27
CA PHE A 58 -8.69 0.05 4.80
C PHE A 58 -9.65 0.79 5.74
N SER A 59 -9.35 0.94 7.02
CA SER A 59 -10.22 1.66 7.96
C SER A 59 -10.00 3.17 7.96
N GLN A 60 -8.92 3.67 7.36
CA GLN A 60 -8.57 5.10 7.33
C GLN A 60 -9.28 5.87 6.21
N PRO A 61 -10.06 6.93 6.50
CA PRO A 61 -10.82 7.68 5.50
C PRO A 61 -10.00 8.34 4.39
N GLY A 62 -8.70 8.58 4.63
CA GLY A 62 -7.80 9.15 3.64
C GLY A 62 -7.44 8.17 2.51
N TYR A 63 -7.67 6.87 2.69
CA TYR A 63 -7.39 5.86 1.68
C TYR A 63 -8.66 5.46 0.93
N ARG A 64 -8.54 5.25 -0.38
CA ARG A 64 -9.68 4.87 -1.22
C ARG A 64 -10.24 3.49 -0.89
N THR A 65 -9.42 2.61 -0.32
CA THR A 65 -9.82 1.32 0.27
C THR A 65 -10.88 1.46 1.37
N HIS A 66 -11.00 2.64 1.99
CA HIS A 66 -12.04 2.95 2.97
C HIS A 66 -13.46 2.88 2.43
N ALA A 67 -13.65 3.09 1.13
CA ALA A 67 -14.96 2.94 0.51
C ALA A 67 -15.50 1.51 0.66
N LEU A 68 -14.64 0.49 0.49
CA LEU A 68 -15.01 -0.91 0.68
C LEU A 68 -15.31 -1.23 2.15
N TYR A 69 -14.49 -0.74 3.08
CA TYR A 69 -14.73 -0.89 4.51
C TYR A 69 -16.09 -0.31 4.91
N ARG A 70 -16.41 0.90 4.44
CA ARG A 70 -17.71 1.56 4.68
C ARG A 70 -18.89 0.80 4.09
N GLN A 71 -18.73 0.19 2.92
CA GLN A 71 -19.81 -0.49 2.20
C GLN A 71 -20.07 -1.91 2.73
N ARG A 72 -19.02 -2.67 3.07
CA ARG A 72 -19.11 -4.09 3.42
C ARG A 72 -18.95 -4.38 4.91
N GLY A 73 -18.39 -3.44 5.66
CA GLY A 73 -18.16 -3.56 7.09
C GLY A 73 -16.88 -4.30 7.47
N GLU A 74 -16.59 -4.28 8.77
CA GLU A 74 -15.36 -4.81 9.34
C GLU A 74 -15.20 -6.32 9.17
N THR A 75 -16.23 -7.10 9.52
CA THR A 75 -16.16 -8.58 9.50
C THR A 75 -15.82 -9.09 8.10
N TRP A 76 -16.52 -8.60 7.09
CA TRP A 76 -16.27 -8.98 5.70
C TRP A 76 -14.83 -8.66 5.26
N LEU A 77 -14.32 -7.49 5.66
CA LEU A 77 -12.96 -7.09 5.31
C LEU A 77 -11.91 -7.97 5.98
N ARG A 78 -12.08 -8.27 7.27
CA ARG A 78 -11.17 -9.18 7.99
C ARG A 78 -11.15 -10.57 7.35
N ASP A 79 -12.32 -11.09 7.02
CA ASP A 79 -12.44 -12.39 6.33
C ASP A 79 -11.73 -12.36 4.96
N LEU A 80 -11.87 -11.28 4.19
CA LEU A 80 -11.16 -11.11 2.92
C LEU A 80 -9.64 -11.09 3.13
N ILE A 81 -9.14 -10.29 4.07
CA ILE A 81 -7.71 -10.19 4.36
C ILE A 81 -7.13 -11.55 4.75
N GLN A 82 -7.79 -12.28 5.66
CA GLN A 82 -7.34 -13.60 6.09
C GLN A 82 -7.29 -14.59 4.93
N ARG A 83 -8.32 -14.60 4.06
CA ARG A 83 -8.39 -15.47 2.89
C ARG A 83 -7.24 -15.21 1.91
N VAL A 84 -6.94 -13.93 1.66
CA VAL A 84 -5.86 -13.53 0.75
C VAL A 84 -4.49 -13.82 1.37
N LEU A 85 -4.30 -13.53 2.66
CA LEU A 85 -3.04 -13.85 3.37
C LEU A 85 -2.78 -15.36 3.40
N GLY A 86 -3.82 -16.19 3.58
CA GLY A 86 -3.68 -17.65 3.59
C GLY A 86 -3.15 -18.24 2.28
N ARG A 87 -3.32 -17.54 1.15
CA ARG A 87 -2.81 -17.96 -0.17
C ARG A 87 -1.60 -17.16 -0.67
N THR A 88 -1.24 -16.07 0.03
CA THR A 88 -0.15 -15.17 -0.40
C THR A 88 1.13 -15.50 0.35
N GLY A 89 2.14 -15.99 -0.37
CA GLY A 89 3.47 -16.21 0.20
C GLY A 89 4.17 -14.88 0.55
N ARG A 90 4.85 -14.83 1.70
CA ARG A 90 5.74 -13.72 2.06
C ARG A 90 7.14 -14.02 1.57
N LEU A 91 7.72 -13.14 0.76
CA LEU A 91 9.09 -13.26 0.31
C LEU A 91 10.03 -12.98 1.49
N ARG A 92 10.84 -13.97 1.89
CA ARG A 92 11.93 -13.78 2.85
C ARG A 92 13.25 -13.87 2.10
N VAL A 93 13.93 -12.72 1.97
CA VAL A 93 15.22 -12.62 1.29
C VAL A 93 16.33 -12.55 2.32
N SER A 94 17.32 -13.43 2.20
CA SER A 94 18.59 -13.35 2.94
C SER A 94 19.73 -13.15 1.95
N VAL A 95 20.55 -12.13 2.15
CA VAL A 95 21.71 -11.87 1.31
C VAL A 95 22.96 -12.36 2.04
N GLN A 96 23.73 -13.24 1.39
CA GLN A 96 25.03 -13.68 1.86
C GLN A 96 26.11 -13.18 0.91
N PHE A 97 27.16 -12.57 1.46
CA PHE A 97 28.32 -12.14 0.71
C PHE A 97 29.48 -13.08 1.02
N SER A 98 30.03 -13.75 0.01
CA SER A 98 31.31 -14.45 0.12
C SER A 98 32.41 -13.59 -0.49
N ARG A 99 33.50 -13.35 0.26
CA ARG A 99 34.72 -12.81 -0.36
C ARG A 99 35.41 -13.95 -1.14
N PRO A 100 35.90 -13.70 -2.36
CA PRO A 100 36.80 -14.66 -3.01
C PRO A 100 38.06 -14.79 -2.15
N THR A 101 38.31 -16.00 -1.66
CA THR A 101 39.57 -16.35 -1.00
C THR A 101 40.61 -16.73 -2.05
N GLY A 102 41.59 -15.84 -2.26
CA GLY A 102 42.80 -16.04 -3.06
C GLY A 102 42.87 -15.07 -4.24
N GLY A 103 43.97 -14.38 -4.53
CA GLY A 103 45.30 -14.32 -3.91
C GLY A 103 46.19 -13.50 -4.83
N CYS A 104 47.10 -12.72 -4.27
CA CYS A 104 48.37 -12.28 -4.86
C CYS A 104 49.14 -11.59 -3.73
N ASP A 105 49.78 -12.40 -2.88
CA ASP A 105 50.97 -11.94 -2.19
C ASP A 105 52.09 -11.97 -3.24
N ALA A 106 52.56 -10.80 -3.67
CA ALA A 106 53.71 -10.60 -4.54
C ALA A 106 54.61 -9.51 -3.94
#